data_AF-A0A2T7U1R4-F1
#
_entry.id   AF-A0A2T7U1R4-F1
#
_cell.length_a   1.000
_cell.length_b   1.000
_cell.length_c   1.000
_cell.angle_alpha   90.00
_cell.angle_beta   90.00
_cell.angle_gamma   90.00
#
_symmetry.space_group_name_H-M   'P 1'
#
loop_
_entity.id
_entity.type
_entity.pdbx_description
1 polymer ?
#
loop_
_entity_poly.entity_id
_entity_poly.type
_entity_poly.pdbx_seq_one_letter_code
_entity_poly.pdbx_strand_id
1 'polypeptide(L)'
;MTAHWDEQRMELLTRLWLAGETARMIAEKLGGGVTRNAVIGKAHRLGLTGKQGSKRAALKRTRASRPGGSNQKLQRKPKLKNRAR
;
A
#
# COMPACT_ATOMS: atom_id res chain seq x y z
N MET A 1 15.77 -6.25 -16.56
CA MET A 1 15.61 -7.14 -15.40
C MET A 1 14.43 -6.64 -14.57
N THR A 2 13.21 -6.95 -14.99
CA THR A 2 11.97 -6.66 -14.26
C THR A 2 12.05 -7.37 -12.91
N ALA A 3 11.95 -6.63 -11.80
CA ALA A 3 11.82 -7.22 -10.47
C ALA A 3 10.45 -7.90 -10.38
N HIS A 4 10.37 -9.09 -10.97
CA HIS A 4 9.16 -9.83 -11.13
C HIS A 4 8.81 -10.47 -9.79
N TRP A 5 7.55 -10.36 -9.41
CA TRP A 5 7.04 -11.09 -8.26
C TRP A 5 6.88 -12.54 -8.70
N ASP A 6 7.88 -13.35 -8.43
CA ASP A 6 7.86 -14.78 -8.76
C ASP A 6 6.92 -15.55 -7.83
N GLU A 7 6.41 -16.69 -8.31
CA GLU A 7 5.53 -17.60 -7.56
C GLU A 7 6.12 -17.95 -6.19
N GLN A 8 7.42 -18.28 -6.14
CA GLN A 8 8.14 -18.61 -4.91
C GLN A 8 8.11 -17.46 -3.89
N ARG A 9 8.24 -16.21 -4.35
CA ARG A 9 8.16 -15.02 -3.49
C ARG A 9 6.74 -14.76 -3.00
N MET A 10 5.73 -15.01 -3.85
CA MET A 10 4.33 -14.89 -3.47
C MET A 10 3.92 -15.95 -2.44
N GLU A 11 4.39 -17.18 -2.62
CA GLU A 11 4.14 -18.27 -1.69
C GLU A 11 4.79 -17.99 -0.33
N LEU A 12 6.07 -17.58 -0.31
CA LEU A 12 6.79 -17.22 0.92
C LEU A 12 6.10 -16.06 1.65
N LEU A 13 5.70 -15.01 0.92
CA LEU A 13 4.94 -13.89 1.46
C LEU A 13 3.64 -14.37 2.11
N THR A 14 2.88 -15.24 1.43
CA THR A 14 1.60 -15.74 1.93
C THR A 14 1.79 -16.59 3.19
N ARG A 15 2.76 -17.52 3.19
CA ARG A 15 3.08 -18.36 4.35
C ARG A 15 3.48 -17.52 5.57
N LEU A 16 4.41 -16.59 5.41
CA LEU A 16 4.89 -15.74 6.51
C LEU A 16 3.79 -14.78 7.00
N TRP A 17 2.99 -14.23 6.08
CA TRP A 17 1.87 -13.37 6.42
C TRP A 17 0.82 -14.10 7.26
N LEU A 18 0.48 -15.34 6.89
CA LEU A 18 -0.43 -16.19 7.66
C LEU A 18 0.17 -16.60 9.01
N ALA A 19 1.50 -16.73 9.11
CA ALA A 19 2.20 -16.94 10.37
C ALA A 19 2.20 -15.69 11.29
N GLY A 20 1.67 -14.55 10.83
CA GLY A 20 1.59 -13.31 11.61
C GLY A 20 2.87 -12.47 11.59
N GLU A 21 3.79 -12.77 10.66
CA GLU A 21 5.03 -12.04 10.51
C GLU A 21 4.80 -10.58 10.08
N THR A 22 5.64 -9.68 10.55
CA THR A 22 5.54 -8.27 10.16
C THR A 22 6.09 -8.05 8.75
N ALA A 23 5.49 -7.12 8.00
CA ALA A 23 5.90 -6.85 6.62
C ALA A 23 7.39 -6.45 6.45
N ARG A 24 8.02 -5.88 7.48
CA ARG A 24 9.47 -5.59 7.46
C ARG A 24 10.28 -6.89 7.47
N MET A 25 9.93 -7.80 8.36
CA MET A 25 10.60 -9.08 8.52
C MET A 25 10.40 -9.99 7.30
N ILE A 26 9.22 -9.93 6.68
CA ILE A 26 8.95 -10.58 5.40
C ILE A 26 9.81 -9.99 4.29
N ALA A 27 9.98 -8.66 4.24
CA ALA A 27 10.84 -8.01 3.27
C ALA A 27 12.32 -8.39 3.45
N GLU A 28 12.80 -8.48 4.69
CA GLU A 28 14.15 -8.94 5.03
C GLU A 28 14.37 -10.40 4.56
N LYS A 29 13.36 -11.27 4.72
CA LYS A 29 13.40 -12.67 4.25
C LYS A 29 13.31 -12.82 2.72
N LEU A 30 12.54 -11.97 2.04
CA LEU A 30 12.39 -12.02 0.57
C LEU A 30 13.60 -11.46 -0.17
N GLY A 31 14.28 -10.45 0.40
CA GLY A 31 15.46 -9.82 -0.20
C GLY A 31 15.20 -9.18 -1.57
N GLY A 32 16.27 -8.91 -2.32
CA GLY A 32 16.17 -8.48 -3.72
C GLY A 32 15.52 -7.12 -3.96
N GLY A 33 15.63 -6.18 -3.01
CA GLY A 33 15.06 -4.83 -3.12
C GLY A 33 13.57 -4.72 -2.81
N VAL A 34 12.94 -5.79 -2.32
CA VAL A 34 11.56 -5.76 -1.84
C VAL A 34 11.51 -4.98 -0.53
N THR A 35 10.76 -3.88 -0.50
CA THR A 35 10.56 -3.06 0.70
C THR A 35 9.32 -3.48 1.48
N ARG A 36 9.24 -3.09 2.77
CA ARG A 36 8.04 -3.27 3.60
C ARG A 36 6.76 -2.83 2.86
N ASN A 37 6.82 -1.70 2.14
CA ASN A 37 5.67 -1.16 1.43
C ASN A 37 5.29 -2.02 0.21
N ALA A 38 6.28 -2.60 -0.49
CA ALA A 38 6.03 -3.54 -1.56
C ALA A 38 5.32 -4.81 -1.06
N VAL A 39 5.71 -5.32 0.11
CA VAL A 39 5.05 -6.47 0.76
C VAL A 39 3.62 -6.14 1.14
N ILE A 40 3.36 -4.99 1.78
CA ILE A 40 2.00 -4.55 2.14
C ILE A 40 1.15 -4.40 0.88
N GLY A 41 1.68 -3.76 -0.16
CA GLY A 41 1.00 -3.60 -1.44
C GLY A 41 0.65 -4.94 -2.08
N LYS A 42 1.57 -5.91 -2.06
CA LYS A 42 1.31 -7.25 -2.61
C LYS A 42 0.29 -8.02 -1.77
N ALA A 43 0.38 -7.99 -0.44
CA ALA A 43 -0.57 -8.63 0.46
C ALA A 43 -2.00 -8.07 0.29
N HIS A 44 -2.12 -6.76 0.06
CA HIS A 44 -3.41 -6.11 -0.26
C HIS A 44 -3.97 -6.60 -1.58
N ARG A 45 -3.14 -6.69 -2.64
CA ARG A 45 -3.56 -7.21 -3.96
C ARG A 45 -3.98 -8.68 -3.90
N LEU A 46 -3.39 -9.45 -2.99
CA LEU A 46 -3.74 -10.86 -2.74
C LEU A 46 -4.93 -11.03 -1.78
N GLY A 47 -5.51 -9.94 -1.25
CA GLY A 47 -6.65 -10.02 -0.34
C GLY A 47 -6.34 -10.59 1.06
N LEU A 48 -5.06 -10.77 1.40
CA LEU A 48 -4.61 -11.38 2.66
C LEU A 48 -4.89 -10.53 3.91
N THR A 49 -5.25 -9.25 3.72
CA THR A 49 -5.46 -8.29 4.82
C THR A 49 -6.91 -8.21 5.31
N GLY A 50 -7.89 -8.59 4.49
CA GLY A 50 -9.32 -8.48 4.80
C GLY A 50 -9.87 -9.59 5.69
N LYS A 51 -9.32 -10.81 5.61
CA LYS A 51 -9.81 -11.98 6.38
C LYS A 51 -8.98 -12.26 7.65
N GLN A 52 -7.67 -11.96 7.64
CA GLN A 52 -6.75 -12.26 8.75
C GLN A 52 -6.10 -11.02 9.41
N GLY A 53 -6.04 -9.86 8.72
CA GLY A 53 -5.42 -8.62 9.24
C GLY A 53 -6.37 -7.68 10.00
N SER A 54 -7.67 -7.99 9.99
CA SER A 54 -8.73 -7.10 10.45
C SER A 54 -8.82 -6.90 11.97
N LYS A 55 -8.07 -7.66 12.79
CA LYS A 55 -8.03 -7.39 14.25
C LYS A 55 -7.22 -6.13 14.61
N ARG A 56 -6.28 -5.67 13.77
CA ARG A 56 -5.44 -4.48 14.08
C ARG A 56 -5.75 -3.24 13.24
N ALA A 57 -6.27 -3.39 12.02
CA ALA A 57 -6.58 -2.24 11.16
C ALA A 57 -7.97 -1.64 11.40
N ALA A 58 -8.88 -2.37 12.07
CA ALA A 58 -10.22 -1.87 12.40
C ALA A 58 -10.20 -0.74 13.46
N LEU A 59 -9.17 -0.66 14.32
CA LEU A 59 -9.10 0.37 15.36
C LEU A 59 -8.71 1.77 14.86
N LYS A 60 -8.34 1.95 13.59
CA LYS A 60 -8.01 3.28 13.01
C LYS A 60 -8.98 3.77 11.93
N ARG A 61 -10.04 3.02 11.63
CA ARG A 61 -11.05 3.42 10.63
C ARG A 61 -12.38 3.90 11.23
N THR A 62 -12.40 4.27 12.51
CA THR A 62 -13.59 4.88 13.15
C THR A 62 -13.51 6.41 13.33
N ARG A 63 -12.55 7.11 12.70
CA ARG A 63 -12.48 8.60 12.77
C ARG A 63 -12.40 9.33 11.43
N ALA A 64 -13.02 8.81 10.38
CA ALA A 64 -13.28 9.62 9.18
C ALA A 64 -14.44 9.06 8.35
N SER A 65 -15.63 9.11 8.92
CA SER A 65 -16.84 9.15 8.11
C SER A 65 -16.88 10.50 7.39
N ARG A 66 -16.42 10.56 6.14
CA ARG A 66 -16.90 11.54 5.16
C ARG A 66 -17.15 10.82 3.84
N PRO A 67 -18.42 10.60 3.44
CA PRO A 67 -18.75 10.18 2.10
C PRO A 67 -18.66 11.39 1.16
N GLY A 68 -18.27 11.16 -0.08
CA GLY A 68 -18.11 12.18 -1.12
C GLY A 68 -16.76 11.98 -1.79
N GLY A 69 -16.68 11.34 -2.95
CA GLY A 69 -17.45 11.73 -4.12
C GLY A 69 -16.43 12.23 -5.12
N SER A 70 -16.44 11.63 -6.29
CA SER A 70 -15.53 11.83 -7.42
C SER A 70 -15.23 13.30 -7.73
N ASN A 71 -14.11 13.52 -8.42
CA ASN A 71 -13.80 14.66 -9.28
C ASN A 71 -12.90 15.78 -8.68
N GLN A 72 -11.59 15.71 -8.95
CA GLN A 72 -10.86 16.92 -9.37
C GLN A 72 -9.63 16.58 -10.23
N LYS A 73 -9.93 16.19 -11.47
CA LYS A 73 -9.11 16.52 -12.63
C LYS A 73 -9.33 18.01 -12.95
N LEU A 74 -8.62 18.93 -12.30
CA LEU A 74 -8.46 20.36 -12.62
C LEU A 74 -7.60 20.90 -11.47
N GLN A 75 -6.36 21.35 -11.66
CA GLN A 75 -6.13 22.70 -12.17
C GLN A 75 -4.92 22.76 -13.11
N ARG A 76 -5.18 23.02 -14.39
CA ARG A 76 -4.26 23.74 -15.27
C ARG A 76 -4.60 25.23 -15.14
N LYS A 77 -3.69 26.02 -14.53
CA LYS A 77 -3.33 27.46 -14.80
C LYS A 77 -4.47 28.53 -14.63
N PRO A 78 -4.22 29.82 -14.26
CA PRO A 78 -3.32 30.74 -14.98
C PRO A 78 -2.61 31.88 -14.19
N LYS A 79 -1.67 32.53 -14.92
CA LYS A 79 -0.99 33.84 -14.76
C LYS A 79 -1.29 34.70 -13.52
N LEU A 80 -0.24 35.02 -12.75
CA LEU A 80 -0.19 36.27 -11.99
C LEU A 80 0.63 37.31 -12.78
N LYS A 81 -0.08 38.30 -13.33
CA LYS A 81 0.52 39.57 -13.77
C LYS A 81 0.87 40.35 -12.50
N ASN A 82 2.14 40.51 -12.17
CA ASN A 82 2.54 41.56 -11.23
C ASN A 82 2.76 42.86 -12.01
N ARG A 83 1.81 43.77 -11.81
CA ARG A 83 1.87 45.20 -12.17
C ARG A 83 2.83 45.93 -11.23
N ALA A 84 3.45 46.96 -11.80
CA ALA A 84 3.88 48.22 -11.18
C ALA A 84 5.05 48.18 -10.17
N ARG A 85 6.22 48.69 -10.59
CA ARG A 85 6.54 50.13 -10.53
C ARG A 85 7.59 50.47 -11.58
#